data_AF-Q092C3-F1
#
_entry.id   AF-Q092C3-F1
#
_cell.length_a   1.000
_cell.length_b   1.000
_cell.length_c   1.000
_cell.angle_alpha   90.00
_cell.angle_beta   90.00
_cell.angle_gamma   90.00
#
_symmetry.space_group_name_H-M   'P 1'
#
loop_
_entity.id
_entity.type
_entity.pdbx_description
1 polymer ?
#
loop_
_entity_poly.entity_id
_entity_poly.type
_entity_poly.pdbx_seq_one_letter_code
_entity_poly.pdbx_strand_id
1 'polypeptide(L)'
;MLASAYFIGGLLIFAIRCAFKGVPQDEETLKRGSTVLVGMFLRHYFFWVIQPLWAVVYRSGLPANALSMLSGLLGVSSGVAVAAGRFALGGWLFLAAGILDVMDGRIARLRKEANPAGAALDSVLDRYVDSAMLMGLAWYYRDTWVLLPVLMALLGTSLVPYVRARGEGLGINIRGGAMQRLERVLFLGAGVALSPIFEAIWFPEQKHPIHWLAVIGMVFVAVMSNVTALSRFRALVNALAPPPASARPRSGLALFGFNAAAGAIATAVDFGAVLGMVEGLKFSPVAATALGCVLGGVVNYTLNRLITFRSRGAVAPQMARYTLVSATSALLNAGGVALLTLHPQLAYTLGWWLARGAVYFAWNLPLQRDYVFNDPPEALMERPHAA
;
A
#
# COMPACT_ATOMS: atom_id res chain seq x y z
N MET A 1 -0.57 -5.76 -32.94
CA MET A 1 -1.74 -5.16 -33.63
C MET A 1 -2.99 -6.02 -33.49
N LEU A 2 -2.98 -7.31 -33.87
CA LEU A 2 -4.16 -8.19 -33.79
C LEU A 2 -4.76 -8.33 -32.37
N ALA A 3 -3.93 -8.58 -31.35
CA ALA A 3 -4.41 -8.71 -29.97
C ALA A 3 -5.04 -7.40 -29.46
N SER A 4 -4.38 -6.26 -29.67
CA SER A 4 -4.91 -4.93 -29.28
C SER A 4 -6.24 -4.62 -29.98
N ALA A 5 -6.35 -4.93 -31.28
CA ALA A 5 -7.60 -4.77 -32.02
C ALA A 5 -8.72 -5.68 -31.48
N TYR A 6 -8.39 -6.92 -31.09
CA TYR A 6 -9.34 -7.85 -30.47
C TYR A 6 -9.91 -7.30 -29.15
N PHE A 7 -9.05 -6.82 -28.25
CA PHE A 7 -9.52 -6.23 -26.99
C PHE A 7 -10.32 -4.95 -27.26
N ILE A 8 -9.81 -3.98 -28.02
CA ILE A 8 -10.52 -2.71 -28.26
C ILE A 8 -11.87 -2.95 -28.95
N GLY A 9 -11.91 -3.76 -30.01
CA GLY A 9 -13.15 -4.12 -30.70
C GLY A 9 -14.12 -4.88 -29.78
N GLY A 10 -13.60 -5.81 -28.98
CA GLY A 10 -14.39 -6.51 -27.96
C GLY A 10 -15.00 -5.57 -26.94
N LEU A 11 -14.31 -4.49 -26.54
CA LEU A 11 -14.81 -3.52 -25.56
C LEU A 11 -16.01 -2.74 -26.13
N LEU A 12 -15.93 -2.34 -27.39
CA LEU A 12 -17.04 -1.69 -28.09
C LEU A 12 -18.26 -2.62 -28.19
N ILE A 13 -18.05 -3.87 -28.61
CA ILE A 13 -19.11 -4.88 -28.70
C ILE A 13 -19.73 -5.13 -27.32
N PHE A 14 -18.91 -5.25 -26.28
CA PHE A 14 -19.38 -5.49 -24.92
C PHE A 14 -20.16 -4.29 -24.36
N ALA A 15 -19.72 -3.06 -24.63
CA ALA A 15 -20.43 -1.85 -24.24
C ALA A 15 -21.80 -1.77 -24.90
N ILE A 16 -21.88 -2.05 -26.22
CA ILE A 16 -23.13 -2.14 -26.97
C ILE A 16 -24.03 -3.22 -26.37
N ARG A 17 -23.51 -4.44 -26.16
CA ARG A 17 -24.25 -5.53 -25.51
C ARG A 17 -24.81 -5.12 -24.14
N CYS A 18 -24.01 -4.44 -23.32
CA CYS A 18 -24.42 -3.98 -21.99
C CYS A 18 -25.53 -2.92 -22.05
N ALA A 19 -25.52 -2.04 -23.07
CA ALA A 19 -26.59 -1.08 -23.28
C ALA A 19 -27.94 -1.76 -23.55
N PHE A 20 -27.95 -2.91 -24.24
CA PHE A 20 -29.19 -3.64 -24.57
C PHE A 20 -29.60 -4.71 -23.54
N LYS A 21 -28.65 -5.42 -22.93
CA LYS A 21 -28.90 -6.62 -22.12
C LYS A 21 -28.41 -6.51 -20.67
N GLY A 22 -27.89 -5.35 -20.27
CA GLY A 22 -27.25 -5.15 -18.98
C GLY A 22 -25.89 -5.86 -18.84
N VAL A 23 -25.17 -5.54 -17.77
CA VAL A 23 -23.88 -6.16 -17.45
C VAL A 23 -24.11 -7.63 -17.08
N PRO A 24 -23.45 -8.60 -17.74
CA PRO A 24 -23.62 -10.00 -17.39
C PRO A 24 -23.14 -10.21 -15.96
N GLN A 25 -23.98 -10.79 -15.11
CA GLN A 25 -23.62 -11.13 -13.75
C GLN A 25 -23.03 -12.54 -13.74
N ASP A 26 -21.72 -12.63 -13.55
CA ASP A 26 -21.02 -13.90 -13.33
C ASP A 26 -20.81 -14.08 -11.82
N GLU A 27 -21.33 -15.19 -11.27
CA GLU A 27 -21.21 -15.54 -9.85
C GLU A 27 -19.76 -15.48 -9.35
N GLU A 28 -18.79 -15.79 -10.22
CA GLU A 28 -17.37 -15.73 -9.90
C GLU A 28 -16.87 -14.29 -9.69
N THR A 29 -17.36 -13.36 -10.50
CA THR A 29 -17.00 -11.94 -10.42
C THR A 29 -17.60 -11.30 -9.17
N LEU A 30 -18.79 -11.75 -8.76
CA LEU A 30 -19.47 -11.34 -7.54
C LEU A 30 -18.77 -11.88 -6.28
N LYS A 31 -18.29 -13.14 -6.28
CA LYS A 31 -17.59 -13.76 -5.14
C LYS A 31 -16.20 -13.18 -4.86
N ARG A 32 -15.49 -12.69 -5.88
CA ARG A 32 -14.11 -12.17 -5.75
C ARG A 32 -14.01 -10.74 -5.18
N GLY A 33 -15.11 -10.15 -4.68
CA GLY A 33 -15.12 -8.80 -4.06
C GLY A 33 -14.96 -7.65 -5.06
N SER A 34 -15.12 -6.40 -4.60
CA SER A 34 -15.01 -5.21 -5.47
C SER A 34 -13.55 -4.89 -5.81
N THR A 35 -13.29 -4.58 -7.09
CA THR A 35 -12.04 -3.97 -7.57
C THR A 35 -12.19 -2.46 -7.49
N VAL A 36 -11.36 -1.79 -6.70
CA VAL A 36 -11.50 -0.34 -6.46
C VAL A 36 -11.00 0.47 -7.66
N LEU A 37 -9.90 0.05 -8.29
CA LEU A 37 -9.21 0.85 -9.33
C LEU A 37 -9.65 0.53 -10.77
N VAL A 38 -9.83 -0.75 -11.10
CA VAL A 38 -10.17 -1.21 -12.47
C VAL A 38 -11.65 -1.01 -12.80
N GLY A 39 -12.49 -0.92 -11.77
CA GLY A 39 -13.94 -0.80 -11.93
C GLY A 39 -14.60 -2.13 -12.30
N MET A 40 -15.85 -2.30 -11.85
CA MET A 40 -16.58 -3.55 -12.04
C MET A 40 -16.91 -3.81 -13.52
N PHE A 41 -17.14 -2.77 -14.32
CA PHE A 41 -17.43 -2.89 -15.75
C PHE A 41 -16.26 -3.52 -16.52
N LEU A 42 -15.04 -3.00 -16.34
CA LEU A 42 -13.86 -3.46 -17.08
C LEU A 42 -13.48 -4.89 -16.69
N ARG A 43 -13.76 -5.29 -15.45
CA ARG A 43 -13.60 -6.67 -14.99
C ARG A 43 -14.55 -7.64 -15.70
N HIS A 44 -15.84 -7.32 -15.76
CA HIS A 44 -16.81 -8.16 -16.47
C HIS A 44 -16.50 -8.24 -17.96
N TYR A 45 -16.10 -7.11 -18.55
CA TYR A 45 -15.60 -7.06 -19.92
C TYR A 45 -14.41 -8.02 -20.11
N PHE A 46 -13.42 -7.99 -19.22
CA PHE A 46 -12.25 -8.87 -19.30
C PHE A 46 -12.64 -10.35 -19.28
N PHE A 47 -13.49 -10.79 -18.36
CA PHE A 47 -13.95 -12.19 -18.31
C PHE A 47 -14.75 -12.60 -19.56
N TRP A 48 -15.53 -11.67 -20.11
CA TRP A 48 -16.30 -11.90 -21.33
C TRP A 48 -15.39 -12.00 -22.57
N VAL A 49 -14.42 -11.09 -22.71
CA VAL A 49 -13.55 -11.07 -23.90
C VAL A 49 -12.56 -12.22 -23.91
N ILE A 50 -12.10 -12.71 -22.75
CA ILE A 50 -11.24 -13.91 -22.71
C ILE A 50 -12.04 -15.21 -22.87
N GLN A 51 -13.38 -15.16 -22.93
CA GLN A 51 -14.25 -16.34 -23.00
C GLN A 51 -13.85 -17.42 -24.01
N PRO A 52 -13.63 -17.09 -25.28
CA PRO A 52 -13.24 -18.09 -26.27
C PRO A 52 -11.87 -18.72 -25.95
N LEU A 53 -10.95 -17.97 -25.35
CA LEU A 53 -9.61 -18.44 -25.04
C LEU A 53 -9.66 -19.59 -24.01
N TRP A 54 -10.37 -19.42 -22.90
CA TRP A 54 -10.48 -20.51 -21.91
C TRP A 54 -11.41 -21.63 -22.36
N ALA A 55 -12.37 -21.40 -23.25
CA ALA A 55 -13.14 -22.48 -23.87
C ALA A 55 -12.23 -23.41 -24.71
N VAL A 56 -11.27 -22.86 -25.44
CA VAL A 56 -10.27 -23.63 -26.19
C VAL A 56 -9.38 -24.42 -25.24
N VAL A 57 -8.85 -23.78 -24.19
CA VAL A 57 -7.99 -24.46 -23.21
C VAL A 57 -8.76 -25.54 -22.44
N TYR A 58 -10.03 -25.29 -22.08
CA TYR A 58 -10.89 -26.30 -21.45
C TYR A 58 -11.04 -27.55 -22.33
N ARG A 59 -11.30 -27.37 -23.65
CA ARG A 59 -11.42 -28.47 -24.63
C ARG A 59 -10.12 -29.20 -24.90
N SER A 60 -8.97 -28.54 -24.74
CA SER A 60 -7.64 -29.14 -25.00
C SER A 60 -7.24 -30.24 -24.02
N GLY A 61 -7.94 -30.40 -22.90
CA GLY A 61 -7.58 -31.38 -21.87
C GLY A 61 -6.42 -30.96 -20.96
N LEU A 62 -5.76 -29.81 -21.22
CA LEU A 62 -4.63 -29.34 -20.40
C LEU A 62 -5.00 -29.21 -18.91
N PRO A 63 -4.21 -29.78 -17.98
CA PRO A 63 -4.49 -29.72 -16.55
C PRO A 63 -4.22 -28.32 -16.00
N ALA A 64 -4.97 -27.90 -14.97
CA ALA A 64 -4.85 -26.58 -14.37
C ALA A 64 -3.42 -26.29 -13.86
N ASN A 65 -2.78 -27.27 -13.21
CA ASN A 65 -1.40 -27.12 -12.72
C ASN A 65 -0.39 -26.84 -13.85
N ALA A 66 -0.59 -27.37 -15.07
CA ALA A 66 0.28 -27.05 -16.19
C ALA A 66 0.13 -25.59 -16.64
N LEU A 67 -1.08 -25.03 -16.53
CA LEU A 67 -1.33 -23.61 -16.81
C LEU A 67 -0.68 -22.73 -15.74
N SER A 68 -0.77 -23.10 -14.46
CA SER A 68 -0.08 -22.38 -13.38
C SER A 68 1.44 -22.40 -13.57
N MET A 69 2.01 -23.55 -13.95
CA MET A 69 3.45 -23.66 -14.24
C MET A 69 3.86 -22.83 -15.46
N LEU A 70 3.07 -22.84 -16.53
CA LEU A 70 3.33 -22.02 -17.71
C LEU A 70 3.23 -20.52 -17.39
N SER A 71 2.22 -20.12 -16.61
CA SER A 71 2.08 -18.76 -16.07
C SER A 71 3.34 -18.37 -15.28
N GLY A 72 3.78 -19.22 -14.36
CA GLY A 72 5.01 -19.06 -13.60
C GLY A 72 6.24 -18.86 -14.49
N LEU A 73 6.41 -19.71 -15.51
CA LEU A 73 7.53 -19.63 -16.45
C LEU A 73 7.53 -18.32 -17.25
N LEU A 74 6.38 -17.92 -17.80
CA LEU A 74 6.25 -16.66 -18.53
C LEU A 74 6.50 -15.46 -17.62
N GLY A 75 5.98 -15.51 -16.39
CA GLY A 75 6.17 -14.49 -15.38
C GLY A 75 7.62 -14.33 -14.95
N VAL A 76 8.36 -15.42 -14.72
CA VAL A 76 9.80 -15.34 -14.43
C VAL A 76 10.58 -14.84 -15.66
N SER A 77 10.26 -15.35 -16.85
CA SER A 77 10.87 -14.90 -18.11
C SER A 77 10.65 -13.42 -18.37
N SER A 78 9.52 -12.86 -17.90
CA SER A 78 9.25 -11.43 -18.01
C SER A 78 10.27 -10.58 -17.27
N GLY A 79 10.66 -10.97 -16.06
CA GLY A 79 11.70 -10.31 -15.26
C GLY A 79 13.06 -10.35 -15.95
N VAL A 80 13.44 -11.51 -16.50
CA VAL A 80 14.69 -11.68 -17.27
C VAL A 80 14.70 -10.78 -18.51
N ALA A 81 13.58 -10.71 -19.24
CA ALA A 81 13.46 -9.86 -20.42
C ALA A 81 13.61 -8.37 -20.06
N VAL A 82 12.96 -7.92 -18.99
CA VAL A 82 13.11 -6.53 -18.51
C VAL A 82 14.54 -6.24 -18.04
N ALA A 83 15.17 -7.17 -17.31
CA ALA A 83 16.57 -7.04 -16.89
C ALA A 83 17.52 -6.84 -18.08
N ALA A 84 17.22 -7.50 -19.21
CA ALA A 84 17.96 -7.37 -20.47
C ALA A 84 17.55 -6.15 -21.32
N GLY A 85 16.72 -5.24 -20.79
CA GLY A 85 16.24 -4.04 -21.50
C GLY A 85 15.15 -4.31 -22.54
N ARG A 86 14.57 -5.52 -22.59
CA ARG A 86 13.49 -5.90 -23.52
C ARG A 86 12.12 -5.62 -22.89
N PHE A 87 11.82 -4.36 -22.61
CA PHE A 87 10.61 -3.92 -21.90
C PHE A 87 9.30 -4.40 -22.55
N ALA A 88 9.17 -4.26 -23.88
CA ALA A 88 7.95 -4.71 -24.57
C ALA A 88 7.73 -6.22 -24.37
N LEU A 89 8.76 -7.03 -24.61
CA LEU A 89 8.70 -8.48 -24.42
C LEU A 89 8.37 -8.81 -22.96
N GLY A 90 9.07 -8.20 -22.00
CA GLY A 90 8.85 -8.41 -20.58
C GLY A 90 7.41 -8.08 -20.16
N GLY A 91 6.91 -6.90 -20.52
CA GLY A 91 5.54 -6.50 -20.19
C GLY A 91 4.48 -7.42 -20.78
N TRP A 92 4.62 -7.82 -22.06
CA TRP A 92 3.68 -8.73 -22.70
C TRP A 92 3.73 -10.15 -22.12
N LEU A 93 4.92 -10.66 -21.76
CA LEU A 93 5.05 -11.94 -21.06
C LEU A 93 4.37 -11.90 -19.69
N PHE A 94 4.51 -10.81 -18.95
CA PHE A 94 3.89 -10.64 -17.63
C PHE A 94 2.36 -10.55 -17.71
N LEU A 95 1.83 -9.80 -18.69
CA LEU A 95 0.39 -9.76 -18.94
C LEU A 95 -0.15 -11.12 -19.38
N ALA A 96 0.59 -11.85 -20.23
CA ALA A 96 0.21 -13.20 -20.65
C ALA A 96 0.19 -14.17 -19.46
N ALA A 97 1.18 -14.11 -18.57
CA ALA A 97 1.19 -14.88 -17.32
C ALA A 97 -0.08 -14.59 -16.49
N GLY A 98 -0.42 -13.32 -16.28
CA GLY A 98 -1.63 -12.94 -15.56
C GLY A 98 -2.94 -13.42 -16.20
N ILE A 99 -3.00 -13.54 -17.54
CA ILE A 99 -4.16 -14.11 -18.23
C ILE A 99 -4.25 -15.63 -17.96
N LEU A 100 -3.14 -16.36 -18.12
CA LEU A 100 -3.09 -17.81 -17.89
C LEU A 100 -3.45 -18.19 -16.45
N ASP A 101 -2.99 -17.39 -15.51
CA ASP A 101 -3.31 -17.50 -14.09
C ASP A 101 -4.82 -17.36 -13.81
N VAL A 102 -5.48 -16.36 -14.38
CA VAL A 102 -6.94 -16.25 -14.24
C VAL A 102 -7.65 -17.47 -14.84
N MET A 103 -7.09 -18.04 -15.90
CA MET A 103 -7.64 -19.21 -16.58
C MET A 103 -7.45 -20.50 -15.78
N ASP A 104 -6.32 -20.71 -15.11
CA ASP A 104 -6.03 -21.94 -14.38
C ASP A 104 -7.05 -22.22 -13.28
N GLY A 105 -7.40 -21.20 -12.50
CA GLY A 105 -8.33 -21.33 -11.39
C GLY A 105 -9.74 -21.57 -11.90
N ARG A 106 -10.10 -20.94 -13.02
CA ARG A 106 -11.40 -21.14 -13.67
C ARG A 106 -11.51 -22.56 -14.23
N ILE A 107 -10.47 -23.08 -14.86
CA ILE A 107 -10.43 -24.45 -15.38
C ILE A 107 -10.46 -25.48 -14.25
N ALA A 108 -9.69 -25.28 -13.18
CA ALA A 108 -9.70 -26.16 -12.02
C ALA A 108 -11.10 -26.27 -11.39
N ARG A 109 -11.84 -25.15 -11.32
CA ARG A 109 -13.24 -25.14 -10.82
C ARG A 109 -14.19 -25.84 -11.77
N LEU A 110 -14.13 -25.54 -13.08
CA LEU A 110 -14.99 -26.19 -14.07
C LEU A 110 -14.81 -27.70 -14.12
N ARG A 111 -13.57 -28.17 -13.95
CA ARG A 111 -13.24 -29.59 -13.97
C ARG A 111 -13.43 -30.28 -12.62
N LYS A 112 -13.81 -29.54 -11.57
CA LYS A 112 -13.88 -30.05 -10.18
C LYS A 112 -12.55 -30.62 -9.67
N GLU A 113 -11.44 -30.08 -10.15
CA GLU A 113 -10.06 -30.45 -9.79
C GLU A 113 -9.47 -29.51 -8.70
N ALA A 114 -10.20 -28.48 -8.29
CA ALA A 114 -9.75 -27.50 -7.30
C ALA A 114 -9.46 -28.18 -5.95
N ASN A 115 -8.22 -28.03 -5.46
CA ASN A 115 -7.75 -28.64 -4.23
C ASN A 115 -6.76 -27.72 -3.47
N PRO A 116 -6.48 -27.97 -2.17
CA PRO A 116 -5.60 -27.13 -1.37
C PRO A 116 -4.17 -27.03 -1.87
N ALA A 117 -3.62 -28.12 -2.45
CA ALA A 117 -2.26 -28.13 -2.99
C ALA A 117 -2.13 -27.21 -4.22
N GLY A 118 -3.12 -27.23 -5.12
CA GLY A 118 -3.19 -26.32 -6.27
C GLY A 118 -3.35 -24.87 -5.83
N ALA A 119 -4.19 -24.58 -4.83
CA ALA A 119 -4.33 -23.23 -4.29
C ALA A 119 -3.03 -22.71 -3.64
N ALA A 120 -2.29 -23.59 -2.96
CA ALA A 120 -0.97 -23.26 -2.42
C ALA A 120 0.04 -22.97 -3.54
N LEU A 121 0.09 -23.83 -4.57
CA LEU A 121 0.95 -23.65 -5.75
C LEU A 121 0.70 -22.30 -6.43
N ASP A 122 -0.56 -21.99 -6.75
CA ASP A 122 -1.01 -20.71 -7.34
C ASP A 122 -0.52 -19.51 -6.51
N SER A 123 -0.86 -19.49 -5.22
CA SER A 123 -0.49 -18.38 -4.33
C SER A 123 1.03 -18.19 -4.14
N VAL A 124 1.82 -19.24 -4.28
CA VAL A 124 3.29 -19.18 -4.17
C VAL A 124 3.90 -18.73 -5.49
N LEU A 125 3.47 -19.31 -6.62
CA LEU A 125 3.94 -18.93 -7.96
C LEU A 125 3.65 -17.46 -8.25
N ASP A 126 2.48 -16.95 -7.85
CA ASP A 126 2.12 -15.53 -7.93
C ASP A 126 3.20 -14.60 -7.36
N ARG A 127 3.75 -14.99 -6.21
CA ARG A 127 4.76 -14.20 -5.49
C ARG A 127 6.09 -14.24 -6.22
N TYR A 128 6.46 -15.39 -6.79
CA TYR A 128 7.65 -15.50 -7.64
C TYR A 128 7.51 -14.67 -8.91
N VAL A 129 6.35 -14.71 -9.57
CA VAL A 129 6.07 -13.94 -10.81
C VAL A 129 6.13 -12.44 -10.55
N ASP A 130 5.39 -11.95 -9.56
CA ASP A 130 5.40 -10.53 -9.18
C ASP A 130 6.82 -10.08 -8.79
N SER A 131 7.56 -10.90 -8.02
CA SER A 131 8.93 -10.57 -7.58
C SER A 131 9.92 -10.59 -8.75
N ALA A 132 9.83 -11.55 -9.67
CA ALA A 132 10.74 -11.65 -10.81
C ALA A 132 10.67 -10.41 -11.71
N MET A 133 9.47 -9.92 -12.01
CA MET A 133 9.27 -8.68 -12.76
C MET A 133 9.94 -7.48 -12.05
N LEU A 134 9.69 -7.32 -10.74
CA LEU A 134 10.26 -6.22 -9.95
C LEU A 134 11.78 -6.35 -9.78
N MET A 135 12.32 -7.57 -9.62
CA MET A 135 13.76 -7.82 -9.61
C MET A 135 14.40 -7.47 -10.95
N GLY A 136 13.74 -7.78 -12.07
CA GLY A 136 14.20 -7.39 -13.40
C GLY A 136 14.28 -5.88 -13.58
N LEU A 137 13.26 -5.15 -13.12
CA LEU A 137 13.26 -3.69 -13.08
C LEU A 137 14.36 -3.16 -12.15
N ALA A 138 14.56 -3.76 -10.98
CA ALA A 138 15.59 -3.35 -10.03
C ALA A 138 16.99 -3.52 -10.65
N TRP A 139 17.22 -4.64 -11.34
CA TRP A 139 18.47 -4.89 -12.05
C TRP A 139 18.73 -3.87 -13.16
N TYR A 140 17.71 -3.59 -13.98
CA TYR A 140 17.83 -2.62 -15.07
C TYR A 140 18.09 -1.20 -14.56
N TYR A 141 17.40 -0.79 -13.49
CA TYR A 141 17.46 0.57 -12.93
C TYR A 141 18.42 0.76 -11.75
N ARG A 142 19.29 -0.22 -11.47
CA ARG A 142 20.15 -0.28 -10.27
C ARG A 142 21.01 0.97 -10.02
N ASP A 143 21.42 1.65 -11.09
CA ASP A 143 22.31 2.83 -11.03
C ASP A 143 21.53 4.17 -11.08
N THR A 144 20.20 4.13 -10.87
CA THR A 144 19.30 5.28 -11.00
C THR A 144 18.40 5.41 -9.77
N TRP A 145 17.83 6.61 -9.54
CA TRP A 145 16.85 6.87 -8.47
C TRP A 145 15.61 5.97 -8.54
N VAL A 146 15.32 5.38 -9.71
CA VAL A 146 14.17 4.48 -9.93
C VAL A 146 14.31 3.19 -9.11
N LEU A 147 15.52 2.80 -8.70
CA LEU A 147 15.74 1.64 -7.84
C LEU A 147 14.94 1.71 -6.53
N LEU A 148 14.94 2.87 -5.86
CA LEU A 148 14.27 3.02 -4.56
C LEU A 148 12.74 2.75 -4.66
N PRO A 149 11.99 3.37 -5.61
CA PRO A 149 10.60 3.01 -5.84
C PRO A 149 10.37 1.54 -6.22
N VAL A 150 11.29 0.89 -6.96
CA VAL A 150 11.17 -0.55 -7.28
C VAL A 150 11.28 -1.40 -6.02
N LEU A 151 12.23 -1.09 -5.13
CA LEU A 151 12.36 -1.79 -3.84
C LEU A 151 11.12 -1.58 -2.95
N MET A 152 10.55 -0.37 -2.96
CA MET A 152 9.28 -0.08 -2.29
C MET A 152 8.12 -0.89 -2.89
N ALA A 153 8.08 -1.08 -4.21
CA ALA A 153 7.10 -1.93 -4.87
C ALA A 153 7.25 -3.40 -4.46
N LEU A 154 8.49 -3.90 -4.36
CA LEU A 154 8.78 -5.27 -3.93
C LEU A 154 8.31 -5.52 -2.50
N LEU A 155 8.58 -4.57 -1.59
CA LEU A 155 8.12 -4.59 -0.21
C LEU A 155 6.58 -4.62 -0.13
N GLY A 156 5.92 -3.63 -0.76
CA GLY A 156 4.47 -3.50 -0.71
C GLY A 156 3.77 -4.73 -1.31
N THR A 157 4.24 -5.20 -2.48
CA THR A 157 3.69 -6.38 -3.17
C THR A 157 3.82 -7.65 -2.35
N SER A 158 4.89 -7.79 -1.56
CA SER A 158 5.10 -8.94 -0.66
C SER A 158 4.24 -8.85 0.60
N LEU A 159 4.07 -7.65 1.17
CA LEU A 159 3.32 -7.43 2.41
C LEU A 159 1.80 -7.57 2.23
N VAL A 160 1.24 -7.12 1.11
CA VAL A 160 -0.22 -7.20 0.85
C VAL A 160 -0.79 -8.62 1.02
N PRO A 161 -0.25 -9.68 0.37
CA PRO A 161 -0.71 -11.06 0.58
C PRO A 161 -0.25 -11.62 1.93
N TYR A 162 0.92 -11.25 2.44
CA TYR A 162 1.41 -11.74 3.73
C TYR A 162 0.51 -11.34 4.90
N VAL A 163 0.12 -10.08 5.00
CA VAL A 163 -0.77 -9.60 6.07
C VAL A 163 -2.12 -10.30 6.00
N ARG A 164 -2.64 -10.55 4.79
CA ARG A 164 -3.87 -11.32 4.60
C ARG A 164 -3.71 -12.76 5.09
N ALA A 165 -2.67 -13.46 4.65
CA ALA A 165 -2.39 -14.84 5.07
C ALA A 165 -2.16 -14.94 6.59
N ARG A 166 -1.50 -13.95 7.19
CA ARG A 166 -1.33 -13.87 8.65
C ARG A 166 -2.64 -13.66 9.38
N GLY A 167 -3.52 -12.81 8.85
CA GLY A 167 -4.88 -12.64 9.36
C GLY A 167 -5.68 -13.95 9.30
N GLU A 168 -5.68 -14.62 8.14
CA GLU A 168 -6.37 -15.90 7.95
C GLU A 168 -5.83 -16.97 8.92
N GLY A 169 -4.51 -17.04 9.14
CA GLY A 169 -3.89 -17.92 10.14
C GLY A 169 -4.20 -17.59 11.60
N LEU A 170 -4.72 -16.39 11.88
CA LEU A 170 -5.23 -15.97 13.20
C LEU A 170 -6.78 -16.02 13.26
N GLY A 171 -7.44 -16.59 12.25
CA GLY A 171 -8.90 -16.67 12.17
C GLY A 171 -9.60 -15.37 11.75
N ILE A 172 -8.85 -14.35 11.31
CA ILE A 172 -9.38 -13.03 10.93
C ILE A 172 -9.36 -12.89 9.41
N ASN A 173 -10.54 -12.77 8.80
CA ASN A 173 -10.66 -12.57 7.36
C ASN A 173 -10.53 -11.09 6.99
N ILE A 174 -9.35 -10.69 6.50
CA ILE A 174 -9.09 -9.32 6.05
C ILE A 174 -9.41 -9.22 4.55
N ARG A 175 -10.54 -8.58 4.23
CA ARG A 175 -10.96 -8.32 2.84
C ARG A 175 -10.67 -6.89 2.40
N GLY A 176 -10.59 -6.69 1.08
CA GLY A 176 -10.45 -5.38 0.46
C GLY A 176 -9.01 -4.90 0.28
N GLY A 177 -8.85 -3.62 -0.02
CA GLY A 177 -7.59 -3.01 -0.45
C GLY A 177 -7.67 -2.50 -1.88
N ALA A 178 -7.09 -1.32 -2.12
CA ALA A 178 -7.16 -0.66 -3.42
C ALA A 178 -6.27 -1.35 -4.47
N MET A 179 -5.11 -1.87 -4.06
CA MET A 179 -4.15 -2.54 -4.95
C MET A 179 -4.16 -4.05 -4.70
N GLN A 180 -4.96 -4.78 -5.46
CA GLN A 180 -4.94 -6.25 -5.49
C GLN A 180 -4.06 -6.73 -6.65
N ARG A 181 -3.99 -8.05 -6.84
CA ARG A 181 -3.10 -8.65 -7.83
C ARG A 181 -3.48 -8.27 -9.26
N LEU A 182 -4.78 -8.28 -9.59
CA LEU A 182 -5.26 -7.87 -10.93
C LEU A 182 -4.83 -6.44 -11.25
N GLU A 183 -5.07 -5.49 -10.34
CA GLU A 183 -4.67 -4.09 -10.53
C GLU A 183 -3.17 -3.99 -10.75
N ARG A 184 -2.37 -4.69 -9.93
CA ARG A 184 -0.90 -4.66 -10.04
C ARG A 184 -0.41 -5.23 -11.38
N VAL A 185 -0.93 -6.38 -11.80
CA VAL A 185 -0.60 -6.98 -13.10
C VAL A 185 -0.94 -6.03 -14.25
N LEU A 186 -2.10 -5.37 -14.19
CA LEU A 186 -2.52 -4.44 -15.23
C LEU A 186 -1.66 -3.17 -15.26
N PHE A 187 -1.50 -2.45 -14.14
CA PHE A 187 -0.75 -1.20 -14.13
C PHE A 187 0.75 -1.40 -14.39
N LEU A 188 1.36 -2.41 -13.77
CA LEU A 188 2.77 -2.71 -13.98
C LEU A 188 3.01 -3.31 -15.37
N GLY A 189 2.22 -4.33 -15.73
CA GLY A 189 2.36 -5.04 -17.00
C GLY A 189 2.10 -4.15 -18.21
N ALA A 190 1.01 -3.38 -18.20
CA ALA A 190 0.72 -2.46 -19.30
C ALA A 190 1.72 -1.31 -19.35
N GLY A 191 2.14 -0.77 -18.20
CA GLY A 191 3.16 0.27 -18.13
C GLY A 191 4.48 -0.17 -18.76
N VAL A 192 4.94 -1.38 -18.43
CA VAL A 192 6.16 -1.99 -18.98
C VAL A 192 5.98 -2.34 -20.47
N ALA A 193 4.86 -2.96 -20.86
CA ALA A 193 4.62 -3.44 -22.22
C ALA A 193 4.54 -2.30 -23.25
N LEU A 194 3.91 -1.18 -22.84
CA LEU A 194 3.64 -0.05 -23.72
C LEU A 194 4.71 1.03 -23.69
N SER A 195 5.61 1.03 -22.70
CA SER A 195 6.63 2.08 -22.59
C SER A 195 7.46 2.26 -23.87
N PRO A 196 7.98 1.19 -24.51
CA PRO A 196 8.81 1.38 -25.71
C PRO A 196 8.06 2.05 -26.87
N ILE A 197 6.74 1.84 -26.97
CA ILE A 197 5.91 2.50 -27.98
C ILE A 197 5.79 4.00 -27.65
N PHE A 198 5.53 4.32 -26.38
CA PHE A 198 5.44 5.70 -25.92
C PHE A 198 6.75 6.47 -26.18
N GLU A 199 7.89 5.86 -25.88
CA GLU A 199 9.20 6.49 -26.08
C GLU A 199 9.60 6.60 -27.53
N ALA A 200 9.26 5.63 -28.38
CA ALA A 200 9.50 5.74 -29.82
C ALA A 200 8.77 6.94 -30.45
N ILE A 201 7.63 7.35 -29.88
CA ILE A 201 6.85 8.50 -30.35
C ILE A 201 7.42 9.81 -29.78
N TRP A 202 7.77 9.84 -28.49
CA TRP A 202 8.11 11.09 -27.79
C TRP A 202 9.61 11.40 -27.72
N PHE A 203 10.46 10.38 -27.79
CA PHE A 203 11.92 10.48 -27.65
C PHE A 203 12.66 9.63 -28.72
N PRO A 204 12.39 9.86 -30.02
CA PRO A 204 12.89 8.99 -31.10
C PRO A 204 14.42 8.94 -31.23
N GLU A 205 15.14 9.95 -30.73
CA GLU A 205 16.60 10.04 -30.85
C GLU A 205 17.37 9.35 -29.72
N GLN A 206 16.70 8.95 -28.62
CA GLN A 206 17.35 8.30 -27.48
C GLN A 206 17.39 6.78 -27.68
N LYS A 207 18.60 6.19 -27.72
CA LYS A 207 18.77 4.74 -27.87
C LYS A 207 18.44 3.93 -26.60
N HIS A 208 18.57 4.55 -25.42
CA HIS A 208 18.27 3.93 -24.12
C HIS A 208 17.56 4.91 -23.18
N PRO A 209 16.31 5.29 -23.48
CA PRO A 209 15.54 6.17 -22.63
C PRO A 209 15.16 5.50 -21.31
N ILE A 210 14.89 6.31 -20.29
CA ILE A 210 14.18 5.86 -19.10
C ILE A 210 12.75 5.56 -19.53
N HIS A 211 12.29 4.33 -19.30
CA HIS A 211 10.94 3.85 -19.61
C HIS A 211 9.90 4.52 -18.71
N TRP A 212 9.60 5.79 -18.98
CA TRP A 212 8.77 6.66 -18.13
C TRP A 212 7.39 6.08 -17.84
N LEU A 213 6.75 5.46 -18.84
CA LEU A 213 5.45 4.83 -18.62
C LEU A 213 5.55 3.63 -17.68
N ALA A 214 6.63 2.84 -17.79
CA ALA A 214 6.92 1.75 -16.87
C ALA A 214 7.23 2.28 -15.46
N VAL A 215 8.00 3.37 -15.35
CA VAL A 215 8.33 4.03 -14.09
C VAL A 215 7.08 4.57 -13.41
N ILE A 216 6.20 5.27 -14.13
CA ILE A 216 4.95 5.81 -13.57
C ILE A 216 4.05 4.67 -13.06
N GLY A 217 3.86 3.62 -13.88
CA GLY A 217 3.08 2.44 -13.48
C GLY A 217 3.68 1.74 -12.26
N MET A 218 5.00 1.58 -12.22
CA MET A 218 5.71 0.95 -11.11
C MET A 218 5.64 1.79 -9.83
N VAL A 219 5.85 3.12 -9.90
CA VAL A 219 5.72 4.02 -8.74
C VAL A 219 4.29 4.01 -8.19
N PHE A 220 3.28 4.03 -9.08
CA PHE A 220 1.88 3.91 -8.67
C PHE A 220 1.62 2.60 -7.93
N VAL A 221 2.11 1.47 -8.46
CA VAL A 221 2.04 0.16 -7.78
C VAL A 221 2.78 0.19 -6.45
N ALA A 222 3.94 0.83 -6.37
CA ALA A 222 4.73 0.94 -5.15
C ALA A 222 3.94 1.63 -4.03
N VAL A 223 3.42 2.83 -4.32
CA VAL A 223 2.67 3.62 -3.36
C VAL A 223 1.40 2.88 -2.93
N MET A 224 0.59 2.44 -3.90
CA MET A 224 -0.71 1.85 -3.61
C MET A 224 -0.62 0.48 -2.94
N SER A 225 0.41 -0.32 -3.23
CA SER A 225 0.65 -1.59 -2.54
C SER A 225 1.04 -1.35 -1.08
N ASN A 226 1.90 -0.36 -0.78
CA ASN A 226 2.26 -0.04 0.60
C ASN A 226 1.08 0.55 1.39
N VAL A 227 0.29 1.43 0.77
CA VAL A 227 -0.96 1.94 1.38
C VAL A 227 -1.94 0.79 1.67
N THR A 228 -2.06 -0.17 0.76
CA THR A 228 -2.92 -1.35 0.94
C THR A 228 -2.38 -2.29 2.02
N ALA A 229 -1.07 -2.52 2.08
CA ALA A 229 -0.44 -3.32 3.13
C ALA A 229 -0.66 -2.69 4.51
N LEU A 230 -0.46 -1.37 4.63
CA LEU A 230 -0.64 -0.65 5.89
C LEU A 230 -2.11 -0.62 6.32
N SER A 231 -3.05 -0.43 5.40
CA SER A 231 -4.48 -0.47 5.73
C SER A 231 -4.93 -1.84 6.20
N ARG A 232 -4.47 -2.92 5.55
CA ARG A 232 -4.70 -4.31 5.99
C ARG A 232 -4.06 -4.59 7.34
N PHE A 233 -2.84 -4.12 7.57
CA PHE A 233 -2.15 -4.30 8.84
C PHE A 233 -2.88 -3.61 9.98
N ARG A 234 -3.31 -2.35 9.79
CA ARG A 234 -4.14 -1.64 10.75
C ARG A 234 -5.46 -2.37 11.01
N ALA A 235 -6.11 -2.90 9.98
CA ALA A 235 -7.33 -3.68 10.14
C ALA A 235 -7.10 -4.96 10.97
N LEU A 236 -6.00 -5.67 10.73
CA LEU A 236 -5.60 -6.83 11.52
C LEU A 236 -5.39 -6.48 12.99
N VAL A 237 -4.59 -5.44 13.26
CA VAL A 237 -4.28 -5.01 14.62
C VAL A 237 -5.55 -4.55 15.35
N ASN A 238 -6.41 -3.77 14.70
CA ASN A 238 -7.68 -3.33 15.29
C ASN A 238 -8.62 -4.51 15.59
N ALA A 239 -8.62 -5.56 14.75
CA ALA A 239 -9.45 -6.74 14.96
C ALA A 239 -8.94 -7.65 16.09
N LEU A 240 -7.63 -7.57 16.39
CA LEU A 240 -7.00 -8.28 17.52
C LEU A 240 -6.98 -7.44 18.81
N ALA A 241 -7.13 -6.12 18.70
CA ALA A 241 -7.11 -5.23 19.84
C ALA A 241 -8.36 -5.46 20.72
N PRO A 242 -8.22 -5.44 22.06
CA PRO A 242 -9.37 -5.48 22.96
C PRO A 242 -10.30 -4.28 22.66
N PRO A 243 -11.63 -4.46 22.79
CA PRO A 243 -12.59 -3.41 22.48
C PRO A 243 -12.28 -2.15 23.31
N PRO A 244 -12.22 -0.95 22.70
CA PRO A 244 -11.94 0.27 23.43
C PRO A 244 -13.05 0.53 24.44
N ALA A 245 -12.66 0.91 25.67
CA ALA A 245 -13.58 1.40 26.69
C ALA A 245 -14.41 2.57 26.10
N SER A 246 -15.72 2.53 26.31
CA SER A 246 -16.74 3.28 25.58
C SER A 246 -16.54 4.80 25.55
N ALA A 247 -16.13 5.33 24.39
CA ALA A 247 -16.43 6.68 23.94
C ALA A 247 -16.54 6.67 22.40
N ARG A 248 -17.61 7.25 21.83
CA ARG A 248 -17.81 7.29 20.36
C ARG A 248 -16.55 7.87 19.68
N PRO A 249 -15.85 7.12 18.81
CA PRO A 249 -14.63 7.62 18.19
C PRO A 249 -14.96 8.75 17.21
N ARG A 250 -14.16 9.82 17.23
CA ARG A 250 -14.18 10.82 16.16
C ARG A 250 -13.78 10.18 14.84
N SER A 251 -14.33 10.67 13.72
CA SER A 251 -13.91 10.23 12.39
C SER A 251 -12.40 10.41 12.22
N GLY A 252 -11.74 9.52 11.48
CA GLY A 252 -10.27 9.54 11.34
C GLY A 252 -9.72 10.87 10.81
N LEU A 253 -10.49 11.56 9.95
CA LEU A 253 -10.14 12.87 9.42
C LEU A 253 -10.17 13.97 10.49
N ALA A 254 -11.19 13.95 11.36
CA ALA A 254 -11.31 14.89 12.46
C ALA A 254 -10.21 14.63 13.50
N LEU A 255 -9.94 13.37 13.82
CA LEU A 255 -8.86 13.00 14.75
C LEU A 255 -7.50 13.50 14.27
N PHE A 256 -7.20 13.29 12.99
CA PHE A 256 -6.01 13.85 12.35
C PHE A 256 -5.97 15.37 12.45
N GLY A 257 -7.05 16.07 12.08
CA GLY A 257 -7.11 17.52 12.12
C GLY A 257 -6.84 18.11 13.51
N PHE A 258 -7.47 17.54 14.55
CA PHE A 258 -7.25 17.99 15.93
C PHE A 258 -5.83 17.66 16.42
N ASN A 259 -5.30 16.48 16.10
CA ASN A 259 -3.93 16.11 16.48
C ASN A 259 -2.87 16.98 15.78
N ALA A 260 -3.06 17.26 14.49
CA ALA A 260 -2.18 18.13 13.72
C ALA A 260 -2.23 19.58 14.24
N ALA A 261 -3.43 20.10 14.55
CA ALA A 261 -3.59 21.42 15.15
C ALA A 261 -2.91 21.51 16.52
N ALA A 262 -3.06 20.49 17.38
CA ALA A 262 -2.38 20.42 18.67
C ALA A 262 -0.85 20.46 18.51
N GLY A 263 -0.31 19.71 17.53
CA GLY A 263 1.12 19.72 17.22
C GLY A 263 1.62 21.07 16.69
N ALA A 264 0.85 21.74 15.84
CA ALA A 264 1.19 23.06 15.33
C ALA A 264 1.22 24.11 16.46
N ILE A 265 0.20 24.11 17.35
CA ILE A 265 0.14 25.00 18.51
C ILE A 265 1.33 24.73 19.45
N ALA A 266 1.61 23.47 19.74
CA ALA A 266 2.74 23.08 20.58
C ALA A 266 4.08 23.56 20.02
N THR A 267 4.28 23.45 18.71
CA THR A 267 5.49 23.93 18.03
C THR A 267 5.60 25.45 18.10
N ALA A 268 4.49 26.17 17.93
CA ALA A 268 4.48 27.62 18.08
C ALA A 268 4.81 28.07 19.51
N VAL A 269 4.31 27.35 20.53
CA VAL A 269 4.63 27.61 21.93
C VAL A 269 6.09 27.30 22.24
N ASP A 270 6.62 26.18 21.76
CA ASP A 270 8.04 25.84 21.85
C ASP A 270 8.90 26.96 21.27
N PHE A 271 8.67 27.33 20.01
CA PHE A 271 9.43 28.37 19.33
C PHE A 271 9.35 29.73 20.05
N GLY A 272 8.15 30.13 20.49
CA GLY A 272 7.96 31.36 21.27
C GLY A 272 8.69 31.34 22.61
N ALA A 273 8.69 30.19 23.29
CA ALA A 273 9.42 30.02 24.55
C ALA A 273 10.93 30.09 24.35
N VAL A 274 11.46 29.45 23.30
CA VAL A 274 12.88 29.55 22.94
C VAL A 274 13.27 31.00 22.69
N LEU A 275 12.51 31.73 21.85
CA LEU A 275 12.78 33.14 21.56
C LEU A 275 12.75 34.00 22.82
N GLY A 276 11.72 33.87 23.66
CA GLY A 276 11.61 34.62 24.91
C GLY A 276 12.75 34.34 25.90
N MET A 277 13.18 33.09 26.00
CA MET A 277 14.29 32.69 26.87
C MET A 277 15.65 33.20 26.35
N VAL A 278 15.89 33.12 25.04
CA VAL A 278 17.17 33.55 24.44
C VAL A 278 17.26 35.07 24.38
N GLU A 279 16.22 35.75 23.88
CA GLU A 279 16.26 37.19 23.64
C GLU A 279 16.00 37.99 24.90
N GLY A 280 15.01 37.56 25.70
CA GLY A 280 14.57 38.23 26.91
C GLY A 280 15.41 37.83 28.14
N LEU A 281 15.46 36.54 28.45
CA LEU A 281 16.09 36.02 29.68
C LEU A 281 17.60 35.70 29.52
N LYS A 282 18.14 35.83 28.30
CA LYS A 282 19.55 35.56 27.96
C LYS A 282 20.02 34.13 28.31
N PHE A 283 19.12 33.15 28.24
CA PHE A 283 19.47 31.75 28.39
C PHE A 283 20.37 31.29 27.22
N SER A 284 21.16 30.23 27.45
CA SER A 284 21.89 29.60 26.34
C SER A 284 20.90 29.00 25.33
N PRO A 285 21.17 29.07 24.02
CA PRO A 285 20.28 28.51 23.00
C PRO A 285 19.98 27.02 23.21
N VAL A 286 20.96 26.26 23.72
CA VAL A 286 20.80 24.83 24.03
C VAL A 286 19.83 24.62 25.19
N ALA A 287 19.99 25.37 26.29
CA ALA A 287 19.08 25.26 27.44
C ALA A 287 17.67 25.74 27.07
N ALA A 288 17.57 26.84 26.31
CA ALA A 288 16.29 27.36 25.82
C ALA A 288 15.57 26.33 24.91
N THR A 289 16.29 25.69 23.99
CA THR A 289 15.73 24.65 23.11
C THR A 289 15.26 23.43 23.90
N ALA A 290 16.02 23.00 24.90
CA ALA A 290 15.63 21.87 25.75
C ALA A 290 14.35 22.18 26.54
N LEU A 291 14.27 23.36 27.16
CA LEU A 291 13.10 23.80 27.92
C LEU A 291 11.88 24.06 27.03
N GLY A 292 12.08 24.68 25.87
CA GLY A 292 11.04 24.90 24.86
C GLY A 292 10.45 23.58 24.38
N CYS A 293 11.29 22.58 24.08
CA CYS A 293 10.84 21.26 23.65
C CYS A 293 10.03 20.55 24.74
N VAL A 294 10.42 20.67 26.01
CA VAL A 294 9.65 20.13 27.14
C VAL A 294 8.29 20.83 27.23
N LEU A 295 8.27 22.17 27.16
CA LEU A 295 7.05 22.96 27.22
C LEU A 295 6.09 22.62 26.05
N GLY A 296 6.60 22.60 24.82
CA GLY A 296 5.85 22.19 23.64
C GLY A 296 5.33 20.77 23.76
N GLY A 297 6.15 19.84 24.28
CA GLY A 297 5.74 18.47 24.58
C GLY A 297 4.57 18.39 25.55
N VAL A 298 4.61 19.16 26.65
CA VAL A 298 3.54 19.25 27.66
C VAL A 298 2.28 19.86 27.07
N VAL A 299 2.39 20.93 26.28
CA VAL A 299 1.25 21.55 25.58
C VAL A 299 0.61 20.56 24.61
N ASN A 300 1.43 19.89 23.80
CA ASN A 300 0.93 18.91 22.83
C ASN A 300 0.22 17.74 23.54
N TYR A 301 0.81 17.22 24.63
CA TYR A 301 0.18 16.20 25.47
C TYR A 301 -1.16 16.69 26.02
N THR A 302 -1.20 17.90 26.57
CA THR A 302 -2.38 18.47 27.24
C THR A 302 -3.52 18.69 26.24
N LEU A 303 -3.22 19.28 25.07
CA LEU A 303 -4.20 19.47 24.01
C LEU A 303 -4.72 18.14 23.46
N ASN A 304 -3.83 17.16 23.29
CA ASN A 304 -4.26 15.84 22.84
C ASN A 304 -5.10 15.12 23.88
N ARG A 305 -4.75 15.21 25.18
CA ARG A 305 -5.54 14.64 26.27
C ARG A 305 -6.92 15.25 26.38
N LEU A 306 -7.00 16.59 26.41
CA LEU A 306 -8.25 17.31 26.68
C LEU A 306 -9.14 17.41 25.44
N ILE A 307 -8.53 17.75 24.30
CA ILE A 307 -9.26 18.09 23.09
C ILE A 307 -9.32 16.90 22.17
N THR A 308 -8.18 16.35 21.71
CA THR A 308 -8.11 15.34 20.62
C THR A 308 -8.69 13.99 21.00
N PHE A 309 -8.25 13.41 22.11
CA PHE A 309 -8.60 12.06 22.57
C PHE A 309 -9.56 12.06 23.76
N ARG A 310 -9.75 13.20 24.45
CA ARG A 310 -10.68 13.37 25.59
C ARG A 310 -10.47 12.32 26.69
N SER A 311 -9.21 12.03 26.98
CA SER A 311 -8.80 10.99 27.89
C SER A 311 -8.85 11.47 29.34
N ARG A 312 -9.38 10.61 30.22
CA ARG A 312 -9.62 10.86 31.66
C ARG A 312 -8.74 10.01 32.57
N GLY A 313 -7.91 9.12 32.03
CA GLY A 313 -7.00 8.28 32.80
C GLY A 313 -5.95 9.06 33.59
N ALA A 314 -5.25 8.33 34.46
CA ALA A 314 -4.24 8.87 35.36
C ALA A 314 -3.09 9.56 34.58
N VAL A 315 -2.76 10.79 34.97
CA VAL A 315 -1.82 11.66 34.23
C VAL A 315 -0.42 11.08 34.18
N ALA A 316 0.11 10.60 35.30
CA ALA A 316 1.49 10.13 35.40
C ALA A 316 1.83 8.97 34.43
N PRO A 317 1.08 7.85 34.40
CA PRO A 317 1.37 6.77 33.46
C PRO A 317 1.15 7.19 32.00
N GLN A 318 0.14 8.02 31.71
CA GLN A 318 -0.09 8.53 30.36
C GLN A 318 1.05 9.41 29.87
N MET A 319 1.55 10.29 30.73
CA MET A 319 2.69 11.16 30.41
C MET A 319 3.97 10.34 30.19
N ALA A 320 4.21 9.29 30.97
CA ALA A 320 5.34 8.38 30.74
C ALA A 320 5.25 7.69 29.37
N ARG A 321 4.07 7.17 29.00
CA ARG A 321 3.82 6.58 27.68
C ARG A 321 4.00 7.61 26.56
N TYR A 322 3.50 8.83 26.76
CA TYR A 322 3.64 9.91 25.80
C TYR A 322 5.11 10.28 25.57
N THR A 323 5.90 10.41 26.64
CA THR A 323 7.33 10.69 26.57
C THR A 323 8.08 9.58 25.83
N LEU A 324 7.76 8.31 26.09
CA LEU A 324 8.35 7.18 25.36
C LEU A 324 8.04 7.25 23.86
N VAL A 325 6.78 7.51 23.49
CA VAL A 325 6.36 7.64 22.09
C VAL A 325 7.05 8.84 21.42
N SER A 326 7.17 9.97 22.11
CA SER A 326 7.84 11.17 21.61
C SER A 326 9.35 10.96 21.41
N ALA A 327 10.03 10.36 22.38
CA ALA A 327 11.47 10.09 22.32
C ALA A 327 11.81 9.10 21.19
N THR A 328 11.02 8.02 21.08
CA THR A 328 11.18 7.06 19.97
C THR A 328 10.86 7.69 18.62
N SER A 329 9.86 8.56 18.54
CA SER A 329 9.58 9.35 17.33
C SER A 329 10.77 10.24 16.94
N ALA A 330 11.44 10.89 17.89
CA ALA A 330 12.61 11.70 17.58
C ALA A 330 13.74 10.85 16.98
N LEU A 331 14.01 9.67 17.57
CA LEU A 331 15.01 8.72 17.04
C LEU A 331 14.64 8.19 15.66
N LEU A 332 13.37 7.81 15.45
CA LEU A 332 12.89 7.32 14.16
C LEU A 332 12.96 8.42 13.08
N ASN A 333 12.69 9.67 13.43
CA ASN A 333 12.84 10.79 12.50
C ASN A 333 14.31 11.03 12.15
N ALA A 334 15.20 11.09 13.15
CA ALA A 334 16.63 11.30 12.93
C ALA A 334 17.24 10.17 12.10
N GLY A 335 16.98 8.91 12.49
CA GLY A 335 17.44 7.72 11.77
C GLY A 335 16.82 7.61 10.38
N GLY A 336 15.52 7.90 10.25
CA GLY A 336 14.83 7.89 8.96
C GLY A 336 15.41 8.90 7.97
N VAL A 337 15.70 10.13 8.41
CA VAL A 337 16.38 11.13 7.58
C VAL A 337 17.78 10.67 7.23
N ALA A 338 18.57 10.22 8.21
CA ALA A 338 19.93 9.75 7.98
C ALA A 338 19.99 8.63 6.93
N LEU A 339 19.10 7.64 7.04
CA LEU A 339 18.99 6.54 6.07
C LEU A 339 18.58 7.02 4.68
N LEU A 340 17.58 7.91 4.60
CA LEU A 340 17.12 8.44 3.32
C LEU A 340 18.20 9.29 2.63
N THR A 341 19.03 10.00 3.39
CA THR A 341 20.16 10.79 2.86
C THR A 341 21.36 9.96 2.42
N LEU A 342 21.41 8.65 2.73
CA LEU A 342 22.42 7.76 2.14
C LEU A 342 22.25 7.64 0.62
N HIS A 343 21.07 7.95 0.09
CA HIS A 343 20.81 7.92 -1.35
C HIS A 343 21.29 9.22 -2.02
N PRO A 344 22.32 9.20 -2.89
CA PRO A 344 22.95 10.42 -3.41
C PRO A 344 22.03 11.32 -4.23
N GLN A 345 20.97 10.75 -4.82
CA GLN A 345 20.03 11.48 -5.69
C GLN A 345 18.76 11.92 -4.94
N LEU A 346 18.59 11.56 -3.67
CA LEU A 346 17.40 11.97 -2.92
C LEU A 346 17.66 13.34 -2.29
N ALA A 347 16.89 14.34 -2.71
CA ALA A 347 16.96 15.67 -2.11
C ALA A 347 16.69 15.57 -0.60
N TYR A 348 17.54 16.21 0.21
CA TYR A 348 17.43 16.22 1.67
C TYR A 348 16.02 16.62 2.14
N THR A 349 15.45 17.66 1.52
CA THR A 349 14.10 18.15 1.83
C THR A 349 13.04 17.08 1.63
N LEU A 350 13.13 16.29 0.56
CA LEU A 350 12.20 15.21 0.28
C LEU A 350 12.37 14.07 1.29
N GLY A 351 13.60 13.67 1.61
CA GLY A 351 13.88 12.68 2.65
C GLY A 351 13.35 13.10 4.03
N TRP A 352 13.49 14.39 4.35
CA TRP A 352 13.00 15.00 5.59
C TRP A 352 11.47 14.91 5.73
N TRP A 353 10.73 15.21 4.66
CA TRP A 353 9.27 15.11 4.64
C TRP A 353 8.79 13.65 4.68
N LEU A 354 9.43 12.76 3.93
CA LEU A 354 9.08 11.34 3.89
C LEU A 354 9.26 10.66 5.25
N ALA A 355 10.39 10.90 5.92
CA ALA A 355 10.65 10.36 7.26
C ALA A 355 9.56 10.82 8.25
N ARG A 356 9.26 12.12 8.29
CA ARG A 356 8.24 12.67 9.20
C ARG A 356 6.84 12.18 8.91
N GLY A 357 6.45 12.12 7.64
CA GLY A 357 5.15 11.58 7.24
C GLY A 357 5.01 10.12 7.67
N ALA A 358 6.02 9.30 7.41
CA ALA A 358 6.03 7.89 7.79
C ALA A 358 5.94 7.72 9.32
N VAL A 359 6.79 8.39 10.09
CA VAL A 359 6.78 8.33 11.57
C VAL A 359 5.45 8.84 12.12
N TYR A 360 4.89 9.92 11.57
CA TYR A 360 3.61 10.44 12.04
C TYR A 360 2.46 9.44 11.87
N PHE A 361 2.29 8.90 10.65
CA PHE A 361 1.16 8.02 10.33
C PHE A 361 1.33 6.58 10.82
N ALA A 362 2.56 6.08 10.93
CA ALA A 362 2.83 4.71 11.35
C ALA A 362 3.10 4.59 12.86
N TRP A 363 3.60 5.65 13.51
CA TRP A 363 4.03 5.61 14.90
C TRP A 363 3.21 6.53 15.80
N ASN A 364 3.27 7.85 15.55
CA ASN A 364 2.71 8.84 16.49
C ASN A 364 1.19 8.73 16.62
N LEU A 365 0.45 8.86 15.51
CA LEU A 365 -1.00 8.91 15.56
C LEU A 365 -1.62 7.61 16.12
N PRO A 366 -1.19 6.39 15.71
CA PRO A 366 -1.70 5.15 16.27
C PRO A 366 -1.35 4.98 17.76
N LEU A 367 -0.10 5.19 18.16
CA LEU A 367 0.30 4.98 19.56
C LEU A 367 -0.30 6.01 20.51
N GLN A 368 -0.46 7.26 20.07
CA GLN A 368 -1.18 8.24 20.89
C GLN A 368 -2.64 7.80 21.13
N ARG A 369 -3.31 7.29 20.09
CA ARG A 369 -4.68 6.80 20.17
C ARG A 369 -4.82 5.55 21.05
N ASP A 370 -3.99 4.54 20.80
CA ASP A 370 -4.23 3.17 21.29
C ASP A 370 -3.43 2.82 22.55
N TYR A 371 -2.36 3.56 22.84
CA TYR A 371 -1.44 3.26 23.94
C TYR A 371 -1.37 4.40 24.97
N VAL A 372 -1.16 5.64 24.52
CA VAL A 372 -1.00 6.79 25.42
C VAL A 372 -2.34 7.19 26.04
N PHE A 373 -3.34 7.47 25.22
CA PHE A 373 -4.64 7.99 25.65
C PHE A 373 -5.74 6.92 25.72
N ASN A 374 -5.33 5.67 25.91
CA ASN A 374 -6.24 4.56 26.12
C ASN A 374 -6.57 4.46 27.62
N ASP A 375 -7.77 4.89 27.99
CA ASP A 375 -8.25 4.89 29.37
C ASP A 375 -8.67 3.48 29.81
N PRO A 376 -8.25 3.01 30.99
CA PRO A 376 -8.76 1.75 31.56
C PRO A 376 -10.28 1.83 31.79
N PRO A 377 -11.02 0.71 31.64
CA PRO A 377 -12.48 0.67 31.82
C PRO A 377 -12.99 1.22 33.17
N GLU A 378 -12.19 1.11 34.22
CA GLU A 378 -12.55 1.48 35.60
C GLU A 378 -12.66 3.00 35.83
N ALA A 379 -12.00 3.83 35.00
CA ALA A 379 -12.06 5.30 35.11
C ALA A 379 -13.43 5.90 34.74
N LEU A 380 -14.37 5.07 34.28
CA LEU A 380 -15.76 5.44 33.99
C LEU A 380 -16.73 5.11 35.14
N MET A 381 -16.30 4.39 36.19
CA MET A 381 -17.17 3.91 37.28
C MET A 381 -17.11 4.72 38.58
N GLU A 382 -16.33 5.79 38.69
CA GLU A 382 -16.42 6.68 39.85
C GLU A 382 -17.34 7.87 39.54
N ARG A 383 -18.64 7.67 39.82
CA ARG A 383 -19.50 8.76 40.30
C ARG A 383 -19.63 8.61 41.81
N PRO A 384 -19.18 9.58 42.62
CA PRO A 384 -19.84 9.83 43.88
C PRO A 384 -21.25 10.34 43.54
N HIS A 385 -22.26 9.59 43.94
CA HIS A 385 -23.55 10.19 44.25
C HIS A 385 -23.33 11.14 45.43
N ALA A 386 -23.43 12.44 45.18
CA ALA A 386 -23.49 13.48 46.18
C ALA A 386 -24.22 14.67 45.54
N ALA A 387 -25.22 15.30 46.14
CA ALA A 387 -26.12 14.97 47.24
C ALA A 387 -27.41 15.76 46.96
#